data_AF-A0A1H6F2Q9-F1
#
_entry.id   AF-A0A1H6F2Q9-F1
#
_cell.length_a   1.000
_cell.length_b   1.000
_cell.length_c   1.000
_cell.angle_alpha   90.00
_cell.angle_beta   90.00
_cell.angle_gamma   90.00
#
_symmetry.space_group_name_H-M   'P 1'
#
loop_
_entity.id
_entity.type
_entity.pdbx_description
1 polymer ?
#
loop_
_entity_poly.entity_id
_entity_poly.type
_entity_poly.pdbx_seq_one_letter_code
_entity_poly.pdbx_strand_id
1 'polypeptide(L)'
;MDEWIYFLKNEQIKDNFSAKGLAQAKETLDVLKMDAAERWAYEQHQNQRHREASLYQSTYVLGEIKAKKETARNLKKLGVDVNTIAQATGLSIAEIDTL
;
A
#
# COMPACT_ATOMS: atom_id res chain seq x y z
N MET A 1 -24.29 -27.34 10.02
CA MET A 1 -24.36 -26.34 11.10
C MET A 1 -23.92 -25.03 10.51
N ASP A 2 -24.67 -23.94 10.71
CA ASP A 2 -24.30 -22.64 10.16
C ASP A 2 -23.01 -22.16 10.87
N GLU A 3 -21.94 -21.99 10.09
CA GLU A 3 -20.61 -21.58 10.58
C GLU A 3 -20.68 -20.20 11.26
N TRP A 4 -21.56 -19.32 10.80
CA TRP A 4 -21.81 -18.03 11.44
C TRP A 4 -22.43 -18.16 12.82
N ILE A 5 -23.41 -19.06 12.97
CA ILE A 5 -24.04 -19.29 14.28
C ILE A 5 -23.02 -19.89 15.25
N TYR A 6 -22.12 -20.76 14.79
CA TYR A 6 -21.05 -21.29 15.63
C TYR A 6 -20.09 -20.17 16.06
N PHE A 7 -19.60 -19.36 15.12
CA PHE A 7 -18.70 -18.25 15.41
C PHE A 7 -19.33 -17.23 16.37
N LEU A 8 -20.59 -16.83 16.19
CA LEU A 8 -21.25 -15.87 17.07
C LEU A 8 -21.48 -16.40 18.50
N LYS A 9 -21.58 -17.73 18.66
CA LYS A 9 -21.76 -18.36 19.98
C LYS A 9 -20.46 -18.66 20.70
N ASN A 10 -19.41 -19.03 19.96
CA ASN A 10 -18.17 -19.57 20.53
C ASN A 10 -16.97 -18.64 20.28
N GLU A 11 -17.11 -17.63 19.42
CA GLU A 11 -16.07 -16.67 19.02
C GLU A 11 -14.82 -17.34 18.43
N GLN A 12 -14.99 -18.55 17.91
CA GLN A 12 -13.95 -19.41 17.38
C GLN A 12 -14.25 -19.77 15.94
N ILE A 13 -13.20 -19.78 15.12
CA ILE A 13 -13.21 -20.28 13.75
C ILE A 13 -12.41 -21.59 13.77
N LYS A 14 -13.00 -22.68 13.29
CA LYS A 14 -12.29 -23.95 13.11
C LYS A 14 -11.60 -23.97 11.75
N ASP A 15 -10.54 -24.76 11.63
CA ASP A 15 -9.74 -24.86 10.40
C ASP A 15 -10.54 -25.27 9.15
N ASN A 16 -11.69 -25.94 9.36
CA ASN A 16 -12.58 -26.38 8.29
C ASN A 16 -13.67 -25.37 7.92
N PHE A 17 -13.69 -24.18 8.52
CA PHE A 17 -14.67 -23.14 8.19
C PHE A 17 -14.30 -22.45 6.87
N SER A 18 -15.30 -22.24 6.02
CA SER A 18 -15.11 -21.69 4.66
C SER A 18 -16.07 -20.54 4.34
N ALA A 19 -16.93 -20.16 5.29
CA ALA A 19 -17.87 -19.06 5.14
C ALA A 19 -17.14 -17.75 4.81
N LYS A 20 -17.54 -17.15 3.69
CA LYS A 20 -17.00 -15.88 3.22
C LYS A 20 -17.26 -14.78 4.27
N GLY A 21 -16.22 -14.04 4.61
CA GLY A 21 -16.30 -12.91 5.55
C GLY A 21 -16.08 -13.27 7.02
N LEU A 22 -16.02 -14.57 7.36
CA LEU A 22 -15.85 -14.99 8.75
C LEU A 22 -14.49 -14.58 9.34
N ALA A 23 -13.43 -14.66 8.53
CA ALA A 23 -12.09 -14.20 8.92
C ALA A 23 -12.06 -12.70 9.25
N GLN A 24 -12.73 -11.88 8.45
CA GLN A 24 -12.83 -10.43 8.65
C GLN A 24 -13.67 -10.10 9.90
N ALA A 25 -14.75 -10.86 10.13
CA ALA A 25 -15.56 -10.72 11.34
C ALA A 25 -14.76 -11.08 12.60
N LYS A 26 -13.90 -12.11 12.55
CA LYS A 26 -12.98 -12.45 13.64
C LYS A 26 -11.99 -11.34 13.93
N GLU A 27 -11.30 -10.82 12.91
CA GLU A 27 -10.37 -9.70 13.09
C GLU A 27 -11.06 -8.48 13.71
N THR A 28 -12.29 -8.17 13.27
CA THR A 28 -13.10 -7.09 13.84
C THR A 28 -13.44 -7.35 15.31
N LEU A 29 -13.85 -8.58 15.64
CA LEU A 29 -14.17 -8.97 17.03
C LEU A 29 -12.94 -8.89 17.93
N ASP A 30 -11.78 -9.34 17.45
CA ASP A 30 -10.52 -9.29 18.18
C ASP A 30 -10.14 -7.82 18.50
N VAL A 31 -10.33 -6.88 17.56
CA VAL A 31 -10.13 -5.43 17.81
C VAL A 31 -11.17 -4.83 18.77
N LEU A 32 -12.42 -5.27 18.70
CA LEU A 32 -13.48 -4.78 19.59
C LEU A 32 -13.26 -5.20 21.04
N LYS A 33 -12.61 -6.34 21.25
CA LYS A 33 -12.29 -6.89 22.58
C LYS A 33 -11.05 -6.30 23.24
N MET A 34 -10.23 -5.57 22.49
CA MET A 34 -9.05 -4.90 23.03
C MET A 34 -9.43 -3.95 24.16
N ASP A 35 -8.65 -3.98 25.23
CA ASP A 35 -8.74 -2.97 26.28
C ASP A 35 -8.17 -1.62 25.79
N ALA A 36 -8.23 -0.59 26.65
CA ALA A 36 -7.77 0.75 26.29
C ALA A 36 -6.27 0.81 25.97
N ALA A 37 -5.44 0.03 26.68
CA ALA A 37 -4.00 0.00 26.47
C ALA A 37 -3.64 -0.78 25.18
N GLU A 38 -4.29 -1.91 24.95
CA GLU A 38 -4.16 -2.72 23.73
C GLU A 38 -4.60 -1.93 22.50
N ARG A 39 -5.75 -1.23 22.57
CA ARG A 39 -6.23 -0.39 21.48
C ARG A 39 -5.26 0.75 21.17
N TRP A 40 -4.73 1.42 22.20
CA TRP A 40 -3.74 2.46 22.01
C TRP A 40 -2.47 1.91 21.33
N ALA A 41 -1.95 0.78 21.79
CA ALA A 41 -0.78 0.15 21.18
C ALA A 41 -1.04 -0.25 19.71
N TYR A 42 -2.22 -0.81 19.43
CA TYR A 42 -2.65 -1.13 18.06
C TYR A 42 -2.67 0.11 17.16
N GLU A 43 -3.32 1.19 17.60
CA GLU A 43 -3.39 2.45 16.85
C GLU A 43 -2.01 3.07 16.61
N GLN A 44 -1.13 3.06 17.61
CA GLN A 44 0.25 3.53 17.45
C GLN A 44 1.01 2.71 16.40
N HIS A 45 0.87 1.38 16.44
CA HIS A 45 1.49 0.51 15.44
C HIS A 45 0.95 0.80 14.03
N GLN A 46 -0.37 0.96 13.86
CA GLN A 46 -0.94 1.34 12.56
C GLN A 46 -0.40 2.69 12.07
N ASN A 47 -0.39 3.70 12.95
CA ASN A 47 0.12 5.03 12.63
C ASN A 47 1.60 5.00 12.23
N GLN A 48 2.41 4.18 12.90
CA GLN A 48 3.82 3.99 12.57
C GLN A 48 3.97 3.39 11.17
N ARG A 49 3.24 2.32 10.83
CA ARG A 49 3.28 1.72 9.49
C ARG A 49 2.85 2.71 8.40
N HIS A 50 1.79 3.48 8.64
CA HIS A 50 1.35 4.51 7.71
C HIS A 50 2.41 5.61 7.51
N ARG A 51 3.09 6.02 8.59
CA ARG A 51 4.17 7.00 8.53
C ARG A 51 5.36 6.46 7.74
N GLU A 52 5.77 5.23 8.00
CA GLU A 52 6.86 4.58 7.26
C GLU A 52 6.57 4.49 5.76
N ALA A 53 5.36 4.04 5.39
CA ALA A 53 4.93 4.00 4.00
C ALA A 53 4.94 5.40 3.35
N SER A 54 4.45 6.41 4.08
CA SER A 54 4.43 7.81 3.61
C SER A 54 5.83 8.38 3.44
N LEU A 55 6.76 8.06 4.36
CA LEU A 55 8.16 8.46 4.26
C LEU A 55 8.84 7.78 3.07
N TYR A 56 8.64 6.48 2.88
CA TYR A 56 9.18 5.75 1.72
C TYR A 56 8.68 6.35 0.40
N GLN A 57 7.39 6.62 0.29
CA GLN A 57 6.80 7.22 -0.90
C GLN A 57 7.32 8.65 -1.16
N SER A 58 7.37 9.50 -0.12
CA SER A 58 7.77 10.90 -0.27
C SER A 58 9.27 11.10 -0.52
N THR A 59 10.13 10.23 0.01
CA THR A 59 11.58 10.36 -0.12
C THR A 59 12.12 9.58 -1.31
N TYR A 60 11.93 8.27 -1.31
CA TYR A 60 12.52 7.36 -2.29
C TYR A 60 11.81 7.47 -3.64
N VAL A 61 10.48 7.22 -3.66
CA VAL A 61 9.71 7.18 -4.92
C VAL A 61 9.69 8.55 -5.59
N LEU A 62 9.45 9.62 -4.84
CA LEU A 62 9.46 10.97 -5.39
C LEU A 62 10.85 11.38 -5.88
N GLY A 63 11.92 10.95 -5.19
CA GLY A 63 13.30 11.17 -5.60
C GLY A 63 13.61 10.52 -6.94
N GLU A 64 13.27 9.24 -7.10
CA GLU A 64 13.46 8.50 -8.36
C GLU A 64 12.66 9.12 -9.52
N ILE A 65 11.40 9.51 -9.28
CA ILE A 65 10.57 10.16 -10.30
C ILE A 65 11.18 11.51 -10.72
N LYS A 66 11.63 12.32 -9.75
CA LYS A 66 12.28 13.60 -10.04
C LYS A 66 13.56 13.41 -10.86
N ALA A 67 14.41 12.46 -10.46
CA ALA A 67 15.65 12.14 -11.17
C ALA A 67 15.37 11.69 -12.62
N LYS A 68 14.42 10.77 -12.83
CA LYS A 68 14.01 10.32 -14.17
C LYS A 68 13.54 11.48 -15.04
N LYS A 69 12.70 12.38 -14.49
CA LYS A 69 12.21 13.57 -15.21
C LYS A 69 13.32 14.57 -15.52
N GLU A 70 14.28 14.78 -14.61
CA GLU A 70 15.43 15.64 -14.84
C GLU A 70 16.34 15.09 -15.93
N THR A 71 16.65 13.78 -15.89
CA THR A 71 17.40 13.09 -16.94
C THR A 71 16.70 13.22 -18.29
N ALA A 72 15.39 12.96 -18.36
CA ALA A 72 14.62 13.11 -19.59
C ALA A 72 14.65 14.54 -20.15
N ARG A 73 14.50 15.56 -19.29
CA ARG A 73 14.63 16.97 -19.68
C ARG A 73 16.00 17.29 -20.26
N ASN A 74 17.07 16.79 -19.64
CA ASN A 74 18.42 17.05 -20.11
C ASN A 74 18.69 16.35 -21.46
N LEU A 75 18.25 15.10 -21.63
CA LEU A 75 18.37 14.38 -22.90
C LEU A 75 17.56 15.06 -24.02
N LYS A 76 16.35 15.54 -23.73
CA LYS A 76 15.51 16.29 -24.69
C LYS A 76 16.20 17.57 -25.13
N LYS A 77 16.82 18.32 -24.20
CA LYS A 77 17.63 19.51 -24.51
C LYS A 77 18.85 19.20 -25.37
N LEU A 78 19.41 18.00 -25.25
CA LEU A 78 20.53 17.52 -26.08
C LEU A 78 20.08 17.00 -27.45
N GLY A 79 18.78 17.04 -27.76
CA GLY A 79 18.24 16.61 -29.06
C GLY A 79 18.14 15.09 -29.21
N VAL A 80 18.16 14.33 -28.11
CA VAL A 80 17.97 12.87 -28.13
C VAL A 80 16.53 12.54 -28.52
N ASP A 81 16.35 11.51 -29.35
CA ASP A 81 15.03 11.05 -29.78
C ASP A 81 14.14 10.61 -28.61
N VAL A 82 12.85 10.96 -28.67
CA VAL A 82 11.88 10.73 -27.60
C VAL A 82 11.71 9.24 -27.28
N ASN A 83 11.80 8.34 -28.27
CA ASN A 83 11.71 6.90 -28.01
C ASN A 83 12.94 6.39 -27.25
N THR A 84 14.12 6.94 -27.56
CA THR A 84 15.36 6.62 -26.84
C THR A 84 15.31 7.11 -25.40
N ILE A 85 14.76 8.31 -25.17
CA ILE A 85 14.55 8.85 -23.82
C ILE A 85 13.56 7.97 -23.03
N ALA A 86 12.46 7.53 -23.67
CA ALA A 86 11.47 6.65 -23.05
C ALA A 86 12.10 5.31 -22.63
N GLN A 87 12.90 4.69 -23.50
CA GLN A 87 13.61 3.45 -23.18
C GLN A 87 14.62 3.62 -22.03
N ALA A 88 15.35 4.74 -22.01
CA ALA A 88 16.39 4.98 -21.01
C ALA A 88 15.84 5.36 -19.62
N THR A 89 14.73 6.10 -19.57
CA THR A 89 14.17 6.63 -18.31
C THR A 89 12.99 5.82 -17.78
N GLY A 90 12.37 5.01 -18.64
CA GLY A 90 11.13 4.28 -18.35
C GLY A 90 9.90 5.18 -18.25
N LEU A 91 10.00 6.45 -18.66
CA LEU A 91 8.85 7.37 -18.77
C LEU A 91 8.10 7.09 -20.07
N SER A 92 6.79 7.33 -20.05
CA SER A 92 6.00 7.29 -21.29
C SER A 92 6.34 8.47 -22.21
N ILE A 93 6.11 8.28 -23.50
CA ILE A 93 6.28 9.34 -24.51
C ILE A 93 5.44 10.57 -24.15
N ALA A 94 4.19 10.38 -23.72
CA ALA A 94 3.32 11.47 -23.29
C ALA A 94 3.90 12.26 -22.11
N GLU A 95 4.51 11.59 -21.13
CA GLU A 95 5.19 12.29 -20.03
C GLU A 95 6.38 13.09 -20.55
N ILE A 96 7.20 12.53 -21.44
CA ILE A 96 8.38 13.20 -22.00
C ILE A 96 8.01 14.41 -22.85
N ASP A 97 6.90 14.34 -23.60
CA ASP A 97 6.43 15.46 -24.42
C ASP A 97 6.01 16.66 -23.57
N THR A 98 5.47 16.41 -22.36
CA THR A 98 5.11 17.47 -21.40
C THR A 98 6.27 18.06 -20.60
N LEU A 99 7.48 17.48 -20.68
CA LEU A 99 8.68 17.92 -19.96
C LEU A 99 9.43 19.07 -20.65
#